data_AF-A0A546X6J8-F1
#
_entry.id   AF-A0A546X6J8-F1
#
_cell.length_a   1.000
_cell.length_b   1.000
_cell.length_c   1.000
_cell.angle_alpha   90.00
_cell.angle_beta   90.00
_cell.angle_gamma   90.00
#
_symmetry.space_group_name_H-M   'P 1'
#
loop_
_entity.id
_entity.type
_entity.pdbx_description
1 polymer ?
#
loop_
_entity_poly.entity_id
_entity_poly.type
_entity_poly.pdbx_seq_one_letter_code
_entity_poly.pdbx_strand_id
1 'polypeptide(L)' 'MAELSPDSAESSRPGMLSPLEKACLRWLLRGRTIDEMVVLVGRSKHEIETCIANAVKAVGATSIENALHILATRKRRDL' A
#
# COMPACT_ATOMS: atom_id res chain seq x y z
N MET A 1 4.09 40.94 12.32
CA MET A 1 4.17 39.93 13.39
C MET A 1 2.77 39.33 13.55
N ALA A 2 2.53 38.22 12.87
CA ALA A 2 1.41 37.32 13.10
C ALA A 2 1.87 35.97 12.56
N GLU A 3 2.22 35.10 13.50
CA GLU A 3 2.68 33.73 13.31
C GLU A 3 1.55 32.82 12.83
N LEU A 4 1.95 31.84 12.01
CA LEU A 4 1.45 30.46 11.93
C LEU A 4 -0.03 30.23 11.58
N SER A 5 -0.26 29.72 10.37
CA SER A 5 -0.88 28.39 10.22
C SER A 5 -0.65 27.80 8.81
N PRO A 6 0.28 26.84 8.63
CA PRO A 6 0.32 25.97 7.47
C PRO A 6 -0.51 24.70 7.74
N ASP A 7 -1.82 24.82 7.94
CA ASP A 7 -2.74 23.67 7.97
C ASP A 7 -3.30 23.37 6.57
N SER A 8 -2.38 23.23 5.61
CA SER A 8 -2.70 22.75 4.26
C SER A 8 -1.64 21.76 3.76
N ALA A 9 -0.81 21.26 4.69
CA ALA A 9 0.24 20.29 4.42
C ALA A 9 0.14 19.08 5.38
N GLU A 10 -1.07 18.60 5.66
CA GLU A 10 -1.25 17.25 6.19
C GLU A 10 -1.18 16.20 5.05
N SER A 11 -0.10 16.25 4.26
CA SER A 11 0.33 15.10 3.45
C SER A 11 1.65 14.57 3.99
N SER A 12 1.78 14.57 5.31
CA SER A 12 2.95 14.08 6.02
C SER A 12 2.54 12.95 6.97
N ARG A 13 2.45 11.72 6.45
CA ARG A 13 2.68 10.51 7.25
C ARG A 13 3.34 9.42 6.38
N PRO A 14 4.63 9.10 6.59
CA PRO A 14 5.23 7.89 6.05
C PRO A 14 4.60 6.67 6.74
N GLY A 15 3.54 6.09 6.16
CA GLY A 15 3.02 4.79 6.63
C GLY A 15 1.53 4.51 6.49
N MET A 16 0.70 5.41 5.98
CA MET A 16 -0.74 5.14 5.86
C MET A 16 -1.09 4.58 4.47
N LEU A 17 -0.66 3.35 4.18
CA LEU A 17 -1.25 2.60 3.07
C LEU A 17 -2.77 2.54 3.26
N SER A 18 -3.51 2.79 2.20
CA SER A 18 -4.96 2.60 2.17
C SER A 18 -5.30 1.15 2.52
N PRO A 19 -6.47 0.88 3.12
CA PRO A 19 -6.88 -0.47 3.48
C PRO A 19 -6.86 -1.42 2.27
N LEU A 20 -7.20 -0.92 1.07
CA LEU A 20 -7.12 -1.67 -0.19
C LEU A 20 -5.67 -2.03 -0.56
N GLU A 21 -4.75 -1.08 -0.42
CA GLU A 21 -3.32 -1.25 -0.72
C GLU A 21 -2.69 -2.29 0.22
N LYS A 22 -2.99 -2.19 1.53
CA LYS A 22 -2.58 -3.19 2.52
C LYS A 22 -3.14 -4.57 2.21
N ALA A 23 -4.42 -4.66 1.84
CA ALA A 23 -5.05 -5.92 1.47
C ALA A 23 -4.39 -6.53 0.23
N CYS A 24 -4.11 -5.71 -0.80
CA CYS A 24 -3.47 -6.16 -2.02
C CYS A 24 -2.09 -6.76 -1.76
N LEU A 25 -1.25 -6.04 -1.01
CA LEU A 25 0.07 -6.53 -0.60
C LEU A 25 -0.01 -7.78 0.28
N ARG A 26 -1.01 -7.86 1.17
CA ARG A 26 -1.24 -9.03 2.03
C ARG A 26 -1.65 -10.27 1.23
N TRP A 27 -2.46 -10.11 0.19
CA TRP A 27 -2.82 -11.20 -0.72
C TRP A 27 -1.61 -11.69 -1.51
N LEU A 28 -0.78 -10.77 -2.01
CA LEU A 28 0.49 -11.11 -2.66
C LEU A 28 1.45 -11.85 -1.71
N LEU A 29 1.54 -11.43 -0.43
CA LEU A 29 2.30 -12.15 0.60
C LEU A 29 1.80 -13.57 0.87
N ARG A 30 0.51 -13.83 0.62
CA ARG A 30 -0.11 -15.16 0.73
C ARG A 30 0.02 -15.99 -0.57
N GLY A 31 0.65 -15.45 -1.62
CA GLY A 31 0.79 -16.11 -2.91
C GLY A 31 -0.47 -16.04 -3.79
N ARG A 32 -1.41 -15.11 -3.52
CA ARG A 32 -2.54 -14.87 -4.43
C ARG A 32 -2.06 -14.16 -5.69
N THR A 33 -2.64 -14.52 -6.83
CA THR A 33 -2.41 -13.85 -8.11
C THR A 33 -3.33 -12.65 -8.28
N ILE A 34 -2.97 -11.74 -9.18
CA ILE A 34 -3.81 -10.57 -9.52
C ILE A 34 -5.18 -11.01 -10.02
N ASP A 35 -5.26 -12.12 -10.74
CA ASP A 35 -6.52 -12.67 -11.28
C ASP A 35 -7.48 -13.09 -10.15
N GLU A 36 -6.96 -13.80 -9.15
CA GLU A 36 -7.72 -14.13 -7.94
C GLU A 36 -8.15 -12.87 -7.18
N MET A 37 -7.28 -11.86 -7.11
CA MET A 37 -7.58 -10.59 -6.45
C MET A 37 -8.68 -9.81 -7.19
N VAL A 38 -8.72 -9.86 -8.52
CA VAL A 38 -9.79 -9.27 -9.34
C VAL A 38 -11.14 -9.87 -8.96
N VAL A 39 -11.20 -11.20 -8.83
CA VAL A 39 -12.42 -11.91 -8.40
C VAL A 39 -12.78 -11.58 -6.95
N LEU A 40 -11.79 -11.53 -6.04
CA LEU A 40 -12.01 -11.27 -4.61
C LEU A 40 -12.44 -9.83 -4.31
N VAL A 41 -11.87 -8.84 -4.99
CA VAL A 41 -12.17 -7.42 -4.79
C VAL A 41 -13.37 -6.99 -5.64
N GLY A 42 -13.63 -7.67 -6.75
CA GLY A 42 -14.62 -7.25 -7.74
C GLY A 42 -14.18 -5.99 -8.51
N ARG A 43 -12.87 -5.81 -8.70
CA ARG A 43 -12.28 -4.68 -9.44
C ARG A 43 -11.55 -5.20 -10.67
N SER A 44 -11.47 -4.38 -11.71
CA SER A 44 -10.71 -4.71 -12.92
C SER A 44 -9.24 -4.97 -12.62
N LYS A 45 -8.59 -5.81 -13.43
CA LYS A 45 -7.16 -6.10 -13.32
C LYS A 45 -6.30 -4.84 -13.25
N HIS A 46 -6.63 -3.85 -14.07
CA HIS A 46 -5.94 -2.55 -14.11
C HIS A 46 -6.02 -1.78 -12.78
N GLU A 47 -7.17 -1.82 -12.10
CA GLU A 47 -7.35 -1.16 -10.80
C GLU A 47 -6.51 -1.85 -9.72
N ILE A 48 -6.45 -3.19 -9.74
CA ILE A 48 -5.61 -3.96 -8.84
C ILE A 48 -4.13 -3.66 -9.07
N GLU A 49 -3.68 -3.67 -10.33
CA GLU A 49 -2.30 -3.34 -10.71
C GLU A 49 -1.91 -1.92 -10.26
N THR A 50 -2.81 -0.94 -10.47
CA THR A 50 -2.62 0.44 -10.03
C THR A 50 -2.55 0.54 -8.50
N CYS A 51 -3.43 -0.19 -7.80
CA CYS A 51 -3.41 -0.23 -6.33
C CYS A 51 -2.09 -0.83 -5.81
N ILE A 52 -1.61 -1.93 -6.40
CA ILE A 52 -0.33 -2.52 -6.03
C ILE A 52 0.82 -1.54 -6.30
N ALA A 53 0.83 -0.89 -7.46
CA ALA A 53 1.88 0.07 -7.82
C ALA A 53 1.92 1.26 -6.86
N ASN A 54 0.75 1.81 -6.48
CA ASN A 54 0.66 2.87 -5.48
C ASN A 54 1.13 2.37 -4.10
N ALA A 55 0.74 1.16 -3.72
CA ALA A 55 1.15 0.54 -2.47
C ALA A 55 2.67 0.35 -2.39
N VAL A 56 3.30 -0.10 -3.48
CA VAL A 56 4.77 -0.25 -3.60
C VAL A 56 5.46 1.10 -3.42
N LYS A 57 4.96 2.15 -4.10
CA LYS A 57 5.48 3.52 -3.95
C LYS A 57 5.32 4.04 -2.53
N ALA A 58 4.17 3.82 -1.90
CA ALA A 58 3.88 4.26 -0.54
C ALA A 58 4.71 3.53 0.53
N VAL A 59 5.14 2.28 0.26
CA VAL A 59 6.11 1.55 1.08
C VAL A 59 7.55 2.04 0.83
N GLY A 60 7.80 2.82 -0.23
CA GLY A 60 9.14 3.22 -0.65
C GLY A 60 9.93 2.10 -1.30
N ALA A 61 9.23 1.10 -1.85
CA ALA A 61 9.84 -0.02 -2.52
C ALA A 61 10.02 0.25 -4.02
N THR A 62 11.04 -0.37 -4.60
CA THR A 62 11.36 -0.29 -6.05
C THR A 62 10.68 -1.37 -6.88
N SER A 63 10.11 -2.39 -6.23
CA SER A 63 9.47 -3.53 -6.88
C SER A 63 8.48 -4.18 -5.92
N ILE A 64 7.55 -4.97 -6.48
CA ILE A 64 6.56 -5.71 -5.70
C ILE A 64 7.25 -6.64 -4.70
N GLU A 65 8.21 -7.46 -5.15
CA GLU A 65 8.97 -8.36 -4.27
C GLU A 65 9.68 -7.61 -3.14
N ASN A 66 10.29 -6.46 -3.45
CA ASN A 66 10.93 -5.60 -2.46
C ASN A 66 9.90 -5.04 -1.45
N ALA A 67 8.72 -4.63 -1.91
CA ALA A 67 7.63 -4.17 -1.04
C ALA A 67 7.15 -5.29 -0.11
N LEU A 68 7.01 -6.52 -0.63
CA LEU A 68 6.65 -7.69 0.17
C LEU A 68 7.73 -8.00 1.21
N HIS A 69 9.01 -7.91 0.87
CA HIS A 69 10.12 -8.09 1.79
C HIS A 69 10.12 -7.03 2.91
N ILE A 70 9.90 -5.75 2.56
CA ILE A 70 9.79 -4.65 3.55
C ILE A 70 8.56 -4.85 4.45
N LEU A 71 7.43 -5.33 3.93
CA LEU A 71 6.24 -5.61 4.73
C LEU A 71 6.40 -6.85 5.63
N ALA A 72 7.09 -7.88 5.14
CA ALA A 72 7.41 -9.06 5.92
C ALA A 72 8.33 -8.73 7.09
N THR A 73 9.29 -7.81 6.90
CA THR A 73 10.17 -7.31 7.98
C THR A 73 9.46 -6.34 8.93
N ARG A 74 8.48 -5.56 8.45
CA ARG A 74 7.60 -4.72 9.30
C ARG A 74 6.67 -5.51 10.24
N LYS A 75 6.61 -6.85 10.15
CA LYS A 75 5.63 -7.74 10.80
C LYS A 75 5.80 -7.92 12.33
N ARG A 76 5.85 -6.82 13.09
CA ARG A 76 5.88 -6.87 14.58
C ARG A 76 4.94 -5.90 15.30
N ARG A 77 4.08 -5.10 14.64
CA ARG A 77 3.30 -4.07 15.36
C ARG A 77 1.80 -3.89 15.08
N ASP A 78 1.15 -4.72 14.26
CA ASP A 78 -0.30 -4.54 14.01
C ASP A 78 -1.05 -5.89 14.01
N LEU A 79 -1.08 -6.54 15.17
CA LEU A 79 -2.03 -7.62 15.50
C LEU A 79 -2.59 -7.35 16.89
#